data_AF-A0A523JWK4-F1
#
_entry.id   AF-A0A523JWK4-F1
#
_cell.length_a   1.000
_cell.length_b   1.000
_cell.length_c   1.000
_cell.angle_alpha   90.00
_cell.angle_beta   90.00
_cell.angle_gamma   90.00
#
_symmetry.space_group_name_H-M   'P 1'
#
loop_
_entity.id
_entity.type
_entity.pdbx_description
1 polymer ?
#
loop_
_entity_poly.entity_id
_entity_poly.type
_entity_poly.pdbx_seq_one_letter_code
_entity_poly.pdbx_strand_id
1 'polypeptide(L)'
;MKGDYEMAIQSADWALETHNPTPEERALANLIKAQSLEKLGDRDSAMGLYQYVVDTYPKTPHSYQAGQQLRRLEGAAAGDP
;
A
#
# COMPACT_ATOMS: atom_id res chain seq x y z
N MET A 1 -11.90 9.50 8.26
CA MET A 1 -12.85 9.94 7.21
C MET A 1 -12.16 9.87 5.84
N LYS A 2 -12.90 9.94 4.71
CA LYS A 2 -12.33 9.86 3.35
C LYS A 2 -11.13 10.80 3.13
N GLY A 3 -11.26 12.05 3.61
CA GLY A 3 -10.21 13.07 3.49
C GLY A 3 -8.90 12.72 4.21
N ASP A 4 -8.95 11.95 5.30
CA ASP A 4 -7.75 11.55 6.03
C ASP A 4 -6.90 10.58 5.19
N TYR A 5 -7.56 9.70 4.43
CA TYR A 5 -6.89 8.76 3.53
C TYR A 5 -6.31 9.45 2.30
N GLU A 6 -7.04 10.42 1.72
CA GLU A 6 -6.54 11.24 0.61
C GLU A 6 -5.33 12.08 1.03
N MET A 7 -5.32 12.60 2.26
CA MET A 7 -4.18 13.33 2.82
C MET A 7 -2.98 12.40 3.12
N ALA A 8 -3.24 11.18 3.60
CA ALA A 8 -2.20 10.19 3.82
C ALA A 8 -1.51 9.79 2.50
N ILE A 9 -2.28 9.64 1.42
CA ILE A 9 -1.74 9.39 0.07
C ILE A 9 -0.83 10.55 -0.37
N GLN A 10 -1.30 11.79 -0.26
CA GLN A 10 -0.50 12.96 -0.65
C GLN A 10 0.79 13.07 0.16
N SER A 11 0.74 12.77 1.46
CA SER A 11 1.92 12.81 2.34
C SER A 11 2.92 11.72 1.99
N ALA A 12 2.43 10.51 1.66
CA ALA A 12 3.27 9.41 1.19
C ALA A 12 3.94 9.73 -0.15
N ASP A 13 3.21 10.30 -1.10
CA ASP A 13 3.74 10.70 -2.40
C ASP A 13 4.81 11.79 -2.25
N TRP A 14 4.54 12.80 -1.43
CA TRP A 14 5.52 13.85 -1.14
C TRP A 14 6.82 13.27 -0.54
N ALA A 15 6.72 12.35 0.43
CA ALA A 15 7.89 11.71 1.03
C ALA A 15 8.73 10.91 0.02
N LEU A 16 8.09 10.30 -0.98
CA LEU A 16 8.76 9.55 -2.06
C LEU A 16 9.54 10.45 -3.02
N GLU A 17 9.05 11.68 -3.24
CA GLU A 17 9.59 12.62 -4.22
C GLU A 17 10.71 13.50 -3.66
N THR A 18 10.62 13.94 -2.41
CA THR A 18 11.42 15.09 -1.94
C THR A 18 12.62 14.73 -1.05
N HIS A 19 12.70 13.50 -0.53
CA HIS A 19 13.61 13.19 0.58
C HIS A 19 14.65 12.08 0.35
N ASN A 20 14.85 11.64 -0.89
CA ASN A 20 15.71 10.49 -1.20
C ASN A 20 15.54 9.31 -0.20
N PRO A 21 14.31 8.80 -0.03
CA PRO A 21 14.01 7.87 1.04
C PRO A 21 14.75 6.53 0.89
N THR A 22 15.05 5.95 2.04
CA THR A 22 15.59 4.59 2.17
C THR A 22 14.60 3.55 1.62
N PRO A 23 15.06 2.33 1.28
CA PRO A 23 14.15 1.27 0.85
C PRO A 23 13.03 0.96 1.85
N GLU A 24 13.30 1.07 3.15
CA GLU A 24 12.29 0.84 4.20
C GLU A 24 11.24 1.97 4.23
N GLU A 25 11.67 3.22 4.15
CA GLU A 25 10.75 4.36 4.06
C GLU A 25 9.91 4.33 2.78
N ARG A 26 10.51 3.92 1.65
CA ARG A 26 9.77 3.72 0.41
C ARG A 26 8.72 2.62 0.55
N ALA A 27 9.07 1.51 1.19
CA ALA A 27 8.12 0.42 1.45
C ALA A 27 6.98 0.89 2.36
N LEU A 28 7.29 1.65 3.42
CA LEU A 28 6.30 2.23 4.32
C LEU A 28 5.35 3.18 3.59
N ALA A 29 5.86 4.13 2.82
CA ALA A 29 5.05 5.10 2.10
C ALA A 29 4.09 4.41 1.11
N ASN A 30 4.58 3.45 0.32
CA ASN A 30 3.74 2.69 -0.60
C ASN A 30 2.71 1.82 0.13
N LEU A 31 3.06 1.27 1.29
CA LEU A 31 2.12 0.52 2.13
C LEU A 31 1.00 1.41 2.68
N ILE A 32 1.34 2.61 3.16
CA ILE A 32 0.34 3.61 3.63
C ILE A 32 -0.59 4.00 2.48
N LYS A 33 -0.04 4.22 1.29
CA LYS A 33 -0.83 4.54 0.09
C LYS A 33 -1.78 3.41 -0.28
N ALA A 34 -1.30 2.17 -0.30
CA ALA A 34 -2.13 0.98 -0.56
C ALA A 34 -3.28 0.85 0.44
N GLN A 35 -3.00 0.98 1.74
CA GLN A 35 -4.01 0.94 2.80
C GLN A 35 -5.04 2.04 2.66
N SER A 36 -4.61 3.25 2.30
CA SER A 36 -5.50 4.39 2.11
C SER A 36 -6.44 4.17 0.92
N LEU A 37 -5.92 3.69 -0.22
CA LEU A 37 -6.73 3.33 -1.39
C LEU A 37 -7.75 2.24 -1.08
N GLU A 38 -7.35 1.23 -0.31
CA GLU A 38 -8.25 0.19 0.15
C GLU A 38 -9.41 0.76 0.98
N LYS A 39 -9.12 1.68 1.92
CA LYS A 39 -10.15 2.35 2.74
C LYS A 39 -11.04 3.30 1.93
N LEU A 40 -10.58 3.75 0.77
CA LEU A 40 -11.35 4.53 -0.18
C LEU A 40 -12.19 3.66 -1.13
N GLY A 41 -12.04 2.33 -1.06
CA GLY A 41 -12.74 1.39 -1.93
C GLY A 41 -12.05 1.14 -3.27
N ASP A 42 -10.92 1.78 -3.54
CA ASP A 42 -10.10 1.53 -4.73
C ASP A 42 -9.22 0.29 -4.50
N ARG A 43 -9.86 -0.86 -4.55
CA ARG A 43 -9.25 -2.14 -4.24
C ARG A 43 -8.19 -2.54 -5.25
N ASP A 44 -8.40 -2.27 -6.54
CA ASP A 44 -7.48 -2.65 -7.60
C ASP A 44 -6.14 -1.92 -7.46
N SER A 45 -6.20 -0.60 -7.25
CA SER A 45 -4.99 0.20 -7.00
C SER A 45 -4.30 -0.21 -5.70
N ALA A 46 -5.06 -0.53 -4.66
CA ALA A 46 -4.51 -1.03 -3.40
C ALA A 46 -3.75 -2.35 -3.60
N MET A 47 -4.34 -3.32 -4.31
CA MET A 47 -3.70 -4.60 -4.62
C MET A 47 -2.42 -4.41 -5.43
N GLY A 48 -2.44 -3.55 -6.45
CA GLY A 48 -1.25 -3.22 -7.24
C GLY A 48 -0.10 -2.68 -6.40
N LEU A 49 -0.38 -1.78 -5.45
CA LEU A 49 0.65 -1.25 -4.57
C LEU A 49 1.12 -2.24 -3.51
N TYR A 50 0.23 -3.07 -2.96
CA TYR A 50 0.67 -4.13 -2.05
C TYR A 50 1.61 -5.11 -2.77
N GLN A 51 1.29 -5.51 -4.00
CA GLN A 51 2.16 -6.35 -4.83
C GLN A 51 3.50 -5.66 -5.11
N TYR A 52 3.49 -4.37 -5.48
CA TYR A 52 4.71 -3.60 -5.69
C TYR A 52 5.62 -3.57 -4.45
N VAL A 53 5.05 -3.42 -3.25
CA VAL A 53 5.82 -3.44 -1.99
C VAL A 53 6.43 -4.82 -1.74
N VAL A 54 5.69 -5.89 -2.02
CA VAL A 54 6.18 -7.27 -1.88
C VAL A 54 7.37 -7.53 -2.80
N ASP A 55 7.25 -7.16 -4.08
CA ASP A 55 8.25 -7.46 -5.11
C ASP A 55 9.50 -6.58 -5.01
N THR A 56 9.31 -5.30 -4.69
CA THR A 56 10.40 -4.31 -4.74
C THR A 56 11.16 -4.23 -3.42
N TYR A 57 10.49 -4.49 -2.29
CA TYR A 57 11.08 -4.34 -0.96
C TYR A 57 11.00 -5.63 -0.11
N PRO A 58 11.36 -6.81 -0.64
CA PRO A 58 11.08 -8.11 0.00
C PRO A 58 11.77 -8.32 1.35
N LYS A 59 12.78 -7.52 1.70
CA LYS A 59 13.53 -7.60 2.96
C LYS A 59 13.05 -6.61 4.03
N THR A 60 11.97 -5.87 3.76
CA THR A 60 11.41 -4.90 4.72
C THR A 60 10.27 -5.54 5.53
N PRO A 61 10.03 -5.11 6.78
CA PRO A 61 8.84 -5.52 7.54
C PRO A 61 7.53 -5.19 6.79
N HIS A 62 7.54 -4.12 6.01
CA HIS A 62 6.40 -3.64 5.23
C HIS A 62 6.01 -4.58 4.09
N SER A 63 6.95 -5.31 3.50
CA SER A 63 6.66 -6.35 2.50
C SER A 63 5.84 -7.49 3.10
N TYR A 64 6.18 -7.94 4.31
CA TYR A 64 5.37 -8.96 5.00
C TYR A 64 3.93 -8.47 5.25
N GLN A 65 3.77 -7.23 5.74
CA GLN A 65 2.45 -6.63 5.96
C GLN A 65 1.66 -6.48 4.65
N ALA A 66 2.31 -6.01 3.57
CA ALA A 66 1.69 -5.87 2.26
C ALA A 66 1.20 -7.22 1.73
N GLY A 67 2.01 -8.28 1.85
CA GLY A 67 1.63 -9.63 1.42
C GLY A 67 0.44 -10.21 2.20
N GLN A 68 0.31 -9.88 3.48
CA GLN A 68 -0.87 -10.29 4.26
C GLN A 68 -2.14 -9.56 3.79
N GLN A 69 -2.04 -8.27 3.48
CA GLN A 69 -3.19 -7.51 2.97
C GLN A 69 -3.58 -7.95 1.55
N LEU A 70 -2.60 -8.18 0.68
CA LEU A 70 -2.83 -8.67 -0.68
C LEU A 70 -3.61 -9.99 -0.68
N ARG A 71 -3.13 -10.99 0.07
CA ARG A 71 -3.82 -12.30 0.19
C ARG A 71 -5.25 -12.17 0.71
N ARG A 72 -5.49 -11.25 1.66
CA ARG A 72 -6.84 -10.99 2.16
C ARG A 72 -7.74 -10.42 1.07
N LEU A 73 -7.23 -9.50 0.25
CA LEU A 73 -7.99 -8.91 -0.85
C LEU A 73 -8.20 -9.89 -2.02
N GLU A 74 -7.26 -10.79 -2.29
CA GLU A 74 -7.46 -11.86 -3.28
C GLU A 74 -8.51 -12.87 -2.82
N GLY A 75 -8.42 -13.33 -1.56
CA GLY A 75 -9.35 -14.30 -1.00
C GLY A 75 -10.80 -13.79 -0.92
N ALA A 76 -10.99 -12.50 -0.63
CA ALA A 76 -12.33 -11.91 -0.63
C ALA A 76 -12.88 -11.64 -2.05
N ALA A 77 -12.04 -11.53 -3.09
CA ALA A 77 -12.52 -11.46 -4.47
C ALA A 77 -12.96 -12.83 -5.00
N ALA A 78 -12.31 -13.91 -4.54
CA ALA A 78 -12.67 -15.29 -4.90
C ALA A 78 -13.95 -15.81 -4.19
N GLY A 79 -14.50 -15.04 -3.26
CA GLY A 79 -15.64 -15.41 -2.42
C GLY A 79 -16.97 -14.74 -2.77
N ASP A 80 -17.04 -13.94 -3.85
CA ASP A 80 -18.30 -13.37 -4.37
C ASP A 80 -18.91 -14.36 -5.40
N PRO A 81 -19.96 -15.12 -5.05
CA PRO A 81 -20.68 -16.02 -5.96
C PRO A 81 -21.57 -15.30 -6.98
#